data_AF-A0AA36HQW9-F1
#
_entry.id   AF-A0AA36HQW9-F1
#
_cell.length_a   1.000
_cell.length_b   1.000
_cell.length_c   1.000
_cell.angle_alpha   90.00
_cell.angle_beta   90.00
_cell.angle_gamma   90.00
#
_symmetry.space_group_name_H-M   'P 1'
#
loop_
_entity.id
_entity.type
_entity.pdbx_description
1 polymer ?
#
loop_
_entity_poly.entity_id
_entity_poly.type
_entity_poly.pdbx_seq_one_letter_code
_entity_poly.pdbx_strand_id
1 'polypeptide(L)'
;MPAHGESITRGKRLALFRELLREINHPDALLTDQICKGYDLTGPIPASGVFKTKFTFAEMTVEELRATAELRSRGILASVKSSGDTSLDEELHKITLQELEKGWLEGPVSPEALPRGATVSRRFGIWQGGKCRPIDNLTESLINSTCSSCEGISVHTADVIGAALGFRMDLGRRAGISENLKAQCWDLRKAYKQLFVSASSLCDSYIGVWNPSTGVPEIYLQLVLPFGACASVNCFIRAALVLSS
;
A
#
# COMPACT_ATOMS: atom_id res chain seq x y z
N MET A 1 6.68 16.65 8.82
CA MET A 1 6.58 15.32 8.17
C MET A 1 7.89 14.59 8.47
N PRO A 2 7.95 13.25 8.59
CA PRO A 2 9.23 12.58 8.76
C PRO A 2 10.09 12.71 7.49
N ALA A 3 11.42 12.65 7.62
CA ALA A 3 12.37 12.96 6.54
C ALA A 3 12.17 12.09 5.28
N HIS A 4 11.92 10.78 5.44
CA HIS A 4 11.62 9.88 4.31
C HIS A 4 10.30 10.26 3.63
N GLY A 5 9.30 10.66 4.41
CA GLY A 5 8.01 11.14 3.89
C GLY A 5 8.16 12.40 3.04
N GLU A 6 9.01 13.34 3.46
CA GLU A 6 9.31 14.56 2.69
C GLU A 6 9.99 14.24 1.36
N SER A 7 10.88 13.24 1.34
CA SER A 7 11.50 12.75 0.11
C SER A 7 10.46 12.11 -0.82
N ILE A 8 9.62 11.22 -0.31
CA ILE A 8 8.61 10.46 -1.07
C ILE A 8 7.50 11.37 -1.63
N THR A 9 7.11 12.40 -0.88
CA THR A 9 6.05 13.33 -1.28
C THR A 9 6.58 14.59 -1.95
N ARG A 10 7.89 14.66 -2.24
CA ARG A 10 8.51 15.80 -2.90
C ARG A 10 7.78 16.16 -4.20
N GLY A 11 7.48 17.45 -4.34
CA GLY A 11 6.76 17.99 -5.51
C GLY A 11 5.23 17.88 -5.44
N LYS A 12 4.67 17.18 -4.44
CA LYS A 12 3.22 17.11 -4.24
C LYS A 12 2.73 18.35 -3.51
N ARG A 13 1.69 18.98 -4.05
CA ARG A 13 1.08 20.19 -3.49
C ARG A 13 0.06 19.83 -2.40
N LEU A 14 0.51 19.20 -1.31
CA LEU A 14 -0.36 18.72 -0.24
C LEU A 14 -1.13 19.85 0.47
N ALA A 15 -0.55 21.04 0.56
CA ALA A 15 -1.23 22.22 1.08
C ALA A 15 -2.41 22.66 0.17
N LEU A 16 -2.18 22.75 -1.15
CA LEU A 16 -3.25 23.03 -2.11
C LEU A 16 -4.33 21.94 -2.06
N PHE A 17 -3.91 20.67 -1.97
CA PHE A 17 -4.83 19.55 -1.86
C PHE A 17 -5.73 19.65 -0.62
N ARG A 18 -5.17 20.09 0.52
CA ARG A 18 -5.94 20.36 1.74
C ARG A 18 -6.96 21.49 1.55
N GLU A 19 -6.56 22.59 0.92
CA GLU A 19 -7.48 23.71 0.67
C GLU A 19 -8.63 23.32 -0.28
N LEU A 20 -8.34 22.56 -1.34
CA LEU A 20 -9.37 22.04 -2.25
C LEU A 20 -10.36 21.13 -1.52
N LEU A 21 -9.89 20.24 -0.64
CA LEU A 21 -10.75 19.37 0.17
C LEU A 21 -11.67 20.16 1.10
N ARG A 22 -11.17 21.26 1.67
CA ARG A 22 -11.96 22.17 2.51
C ARG A 22 -13.01 22.91 1.71
N GLU A 23 -12.64 23.43 0.53
CA GLU A 23 -13.54 24.17 -0.35
C GLU A 23 -14.75 23.34 -0.79
N ILE A 24 -14.54 22.05 -1.11
CA ILE A 24 -15.63 21.15 -1.51
C ILE A 24 -16.36 20.52 -0.31
N ASN A 25 -16.03 20.90 0.93
CA ASN A 25 -16.54 20.28 2.16
C ASN A 25 -16.44 18.74 2.15
N HIS A 26 -15.29 18.21 1.73
CA HIS A 26 -15.10 16.77 1.61
C HIS A 26 -15.23 16.08 2.99
N PRO A 27 -15.93 14.94 3.12
CA PRO A 27 -16.13 14.27 4.41
C PRO A 27 -14.82 13.81 5.09
N ASP A 28 -13.83 13.41 4.31
CA ASP A 28 -12.50 12.99 4.81
C ASP A 28 -11.58 14.18 5.05
N ALA A 29 -11.87 14.97 6.09
CA ALA A 29 -11.11 16.17 6.43
C ALA A 29 -9.66 15.88 6.88
N LEU A 30 -9.41 14.66 7.40
CA LEU A 30 -8.12 14.26 7.97
C LEU A 30 -7.17 13.62 6.96
N LEU A 31 -7.60 13.42 5.71
CA LEU A 31 -6.82 12.74 4.68
C LEU A 31 -5.42 13.34 4.51
N THR A 32 -5.32 14.67 4.36
CA THR A 32 -4.03 15.33 4.15
C THR A 32 -3.10 15.24 5.35
N ASP A 33 -3.66 15.29 6.57
CA ASP A 33 -2.89 15.15 7.81
C ASP A 33 -2.33 13.74 7.93
N GLN A 34 -3.11 12.73 7.55
CA GLN A 34 -2.68 11.34 7.53
C GLN A 34 -1.62 11.08 6.46
N ILE A 35 -1.76 11.66 5.26
CA ILE A 35 -0.70 11.63 4.24
C ILE A 35 0.59 12.26 4.81
N CYS A 36 0.51 13.35 5.58
CA CYS A 36 1.68 14.00 6.17
C CYS A 36 2.29 13.27 7.37
N LYS A 37 1.49 12.51 8.12
CA LYS A 37 1.95 11.61 9.19
C LYS A 37 2.64 10.36 8.62
N GLY A 38 2.14 9.88 7.47
CA GLY A 38 2.35 8.53 7.00
C GLY A 38 1.34 7.57 7.64
N TYR A 39 1.22 6.37 7.07
CA TYR A 39 0.23 5.39 7.51
C TYR A 39 0.87 4.27 8.32
N ASP A 40 0.18 3.89 9.38
CA ASP A 40 0.53 2.73 10.19
C ASP A 40 0.12 1.45 9.44
N LEU A 41 0.99 0.44 9.41
CA LEU A 41 0.70 -0.87 8.80
C LEU A 41 -0.09 -1.78 9.75
N THR A 42 -0.06 -1.48 11.04
CA THR A 42 -0.67 -2.26 12.12
C THR A 42 -1.76 -1.45 12.82
N GLY A 43 -2.68 -2.16 13.48
CA GLY A 43 -3.71 -1.54 14.31
C GLY A 43 -4.92 -0.97 13.54
N PRO A 44 -5.74 -0.14 14.20
CA PRO A 44 -6.97 0.39 13.62
C PRO A 44 -6.71 1.33 12.44
N ILE A 45 -7.36 1.05 11.32
CA ILE A 45 -7.35 1.89 10.13
C ILE A 45 -8.34 3.06 10.37
N PRO A 46 -7.89 4.32 10.21
CA PRO A 46 -8.76 5.48 10.42
C PRO A 46 -9.94 5.52 9.44
N ALA A 47 -11.13 5.82 9.97
CA ALA A 47 -12.32 6.08 9.17
C ALA A 47 -12.18 7.36 8.33
N SER A 48 -12.65 7.31 7.09
CA SER A 48 -12.72 8.44 6.16
C SER A 48 -14.02 9.24 6.29
N GLY A 49 -15.09 8.63 6.77
CA GLY A 49 -16.46 9.15 6.69
C GLY A 49 -17.09 9.04 5.30
N VAL A 50 -16.38 8.49 4.31
CA VAL A 50 -16.83 8.43 2.91
C VAL A 50 -17.43 7.08 2.55
N PHE A 51 -16.89 6.00 3.12
CA PHE A 51 -17.33 4.65 2.79
C PHE A 51 -18.48 4.19 3.69
N LYS A 52 -19.19 3.16 3.21
CA LYS A 52 -20.25 2.52 4.00
C LYS A 52 -19.66 1.87 5.24
N THR A 53 -20.36 2.00 6.36
CA THR A 53 -20.00 1.33 7.60
C THR A 53 -19.95 -0.20 7.39
N LYS A 54 -18.79 -0.79 7.67
CA LYS A 54 -18.58 -2.24 7.67
C LYS A 54 -17.42 -2.54 8.61
N PHE A 55 -17.68 -3.36 9.62
CA PHE A 55 -16.68 -3.68 10.62
C PHE A 55 -15.84 -4.89 10.21
N THR A 56 -14.52 -4.75 10.35
CA THR A 56 -13.56 -5.84 10.36
C THR A 56 -12.73 -5.71 11.63
N PHE A 57 -12.65 -6.78 12.41
CA PHE A 57 -11.96 -6.78 13.69
C PHE A 57 -10.57 -7.39 13.55
N ALA A 58 -9.63 -6.87 14.35
CA ALA A 58 -8.31 -7.47 14.46
C ALA A 58 -8.41 -8.83 15.14
N GLU A 59 -7.62 -9.79 14.67
CA GLU A 59 -7.50 -11.13 15.26
C GLU A 59 -6.48 -11.15 16.40
N MET A 60 -5.58 -10.17 16.43
CA MET A 60 -4.56 -10.02 17.47
C MET A 60 -4.18 -8.55 17.68
N THR A 61 -3.56 -8.27 18.83
CA THR A 61 -3.08 -6.93 19.19
C THR A 61 -1.70 -6.63 18.58
N VAL A 62 -1.35 -5.34 18.51
CA VAL A 62 -0.02 -4.90 18.05
C VAL A 62 1.07 -5.31 19.06
N GLU A 63 0.70 -5.37 20.33
CA GLU A 63 1.56 -5.82 21.43
C GLU A 63 1.90 -7.30 21.28
N GLU A 64 0.91 -8.17 21.02
CA GLU A 64 1.13 -9.60 20.74
C GLU A 64 1.96 -9.82 19.48
N LEU A 65 1.74 -9.01 18.44
CA LEU A 65 2.53 -9.04 17.21
C LEU A 65 4.00 -8.81 17.54
N ARG A 66 4.31 -7.72 18.25
CA ARG A 66 5.69 -7.32 18.58
C ARG A 66 6.34 -8.26 19.59
N ALA A 67 5.59 -8.80 20.53
CA ALA A 67 6.09 -9.77 21.52
C ALA A 67 6.63 -11.06 20.87
N THR A 68 6.06 -11.45 19.73
CA THR A 68 6.43 -12.67 18.99
C THR A 68 7.25 -12.41 17.72
N ALA A 69 7.56 -11.14 17.44
CA ALA A 69 8.14 -10.70 16.18
C ALA A 69 9.54 -11.26 15.91
N GLU A 70 10.38 -11.41 16.93
CA GLU A 70 11.75 -11.92 16.75
C GLU A 70 11.76 -13.38 16.27
N LEU A 71 11.02 -14.26 16.97
CA LEU A 71 10.90 -15.67 16.60
C LEU A 71 10.28 -15.82 15.21
N ARG A 72 9.21 -15.07 14.92
CA ARG A 72 8.51 -15.09 13.63
C ARG A 72 9.41 -14.60 12.51
N SER A 73 10.08 -13.46 12.69
CA SER A 73 10.98 -12.87 11.69
C SER A 73 12.14 -13.81 11.38
N ARG A 74 12.73 -14.48 12.38
CA ARG A 74 13.75 -15.51 12.16
C ARG A 74 13.22 -16.68 11.34
N GLY A 75 12.01 -17.16 11.65
CA GLY A 75 11.36 -18.23 10.88
C GLY A 75 11.07 -17.84 9.43
N ILE A 76 10.59 -16.61 9.22
CA ILE A 76 10.35 -16.04 7.89
C ILE A 76 11.66 -15.91 7.10
N LEU A 77 12.71 -15.38 7.70
CA LEU A 77 14.02 -15.26 7.03
C LEU A 77 14.58 -16.62 6.64
N ALA A 78 14.43 -17.64 7.49
CA ALA A 78 14.81 -19.02 7.15
C ALA A 78 13.95 -19.63 6.02
N SER A 79 12.73 -19.12 5.80
CA SER A 79 11.85 -19.56 4.70
C SER A 79 12.08 -18.79 3.40
N VAL A 80 12.78 -17.64 3.44
CA VAL A 80 13.21 -16.89 2.26
C VAL A 80 14.27 -17.69 1.52
N LYS A 81 13.91 -18.19 0.34
CA LYS A 81 14.76 -18.99 -0.53
C LYS A 81 14.38 -18.75 -1.99
N SER A 82 15.16 -19.30 -2.91
CA SER A 82 14.83 -19.29 -4.34
C SER A 82 13.41 -19.78 -4.59
N SER A 83 12.72 -19.15 -5.54
CA SER A 83 11.40 -19.58 -6.01
C SER A 83 11.46 -20.87 -6.83
N GLY A 84 12.65 -21.31 -7.24
CA GLY A 84 12.86 -22.38 -8.23
C GLY A 84 12.84 -21.87 -9.67
N ASP A 85 12.52 -20.60 -9.91
CA ASP A 85 12.65 -19.92 -11.19
C ASP A 85 13.73 -18.83 -11.08
N THR A 86 14.92 -19.12 -11.62
CA THR A 86 16.07 -18.20 -11.60
C THR A 86 15.73 -16.86 -12.24
N SER A 87 14.95 -16.85 -13.33
CA SER A 87 14.60 -15.62 -14.04
C SER A 87 13.70 -14.71 -13.19
N LEU A 88 12.80 -15.33 -12.41
CA LEU A 88 11.92 -14.63 -11.48
C LEU A 88 12.70 -14.06 -10.30
N ASP A 89 13.61 -14.85 -9.74
CA ASP A 89 14.45 -14.45 -8.60
C ASP A 89 15.37 -13.29 -8.98
N GLU A 90 16.01 -13.35 -10.15
CA GLU A 90 16.85 -12.27 -10.70
C GLU A 90 16.06 -10.98 -10.93
N GLU A 91 14.88 -11.08 -11.58
CA GLU A 91 14.07 -9.89 -11.84
C GLU A 91 13.47 -9.31 -10.56
N LEU A 92 13.08 -10.14 -9.58
CA LEU A 92 12.63 -9.68 -8.26
C LEU A 92 13.72 -8.92 -7.50
N HIS A 93 14.94 -9.49 -7.48
CA HIS A 93 16.09 -8.86 -6.83
C HIS A 93 16.44 -7.54 -7.51
N LYS A 94 16.48 -7.52 -8.85
CA LYS A 94 16.66 -6.29 -9.64
C LYS A 94 15.59 -5.23 -9.36
N ILE A 95 14.31 -5.60 -9.29
CA ILE A 95 13.24 -4.66 -8.91
C ILE A 95 13.50 -4.11 -7.50
N THR A 96 13.93 -4.95 -6.56
CA THR A 96 14.22 -4.53 -5.19
C THR A 96 15.37 -3.52 -5.14
N LEU A 97 16.46 -3.74 -5.88
CA LEU A 97 17.56 -2.77 -6.01
C LEU A 97 17.09 -1.46 -6.65
N GLN A 98 16.21 -1.53 -7.65
CA GLN A 98 15.61 -0.32 -8.22
C GLN A 98 14.68 0.43 -7.25
N GLU A 99 14.10 -0.23 -6.24
CA GLU A 99 13.35 0.43 -5.17
C GLU A 99 14.30 1.08 -4.17
N LEU A 100 15.43 0.44 -3.86
CA LEU A 100 16.51 1.00 -3.06
C LEU A 100 17.07 2.29 -3.68
N GLU A 101 17.41 2.28 -4.97
CA GLU A 101 17.89 3.46 -5.71
C GLU A 101 16.90 4.64 -5.69
N LYS A 102 15.59 4.36 -5.58
CA LYS A 102 14.53 5.38 -5.51
C LYS A 102 14.32 5.94 -4.10
N GLY A 103 15.04 5.44 -3.10
CA GLY A 103 14.84 5.77 -1.70
C GLY A 103 13.52 5.25 -1.13
N TRP A 104 13.00 4.14 -1.68
CA TRP A 104 11.81 3.46 -1.15
C TRP A 104 12.15 2.38 -0.14
N LEU A 105 13.38 1.88 -0.21
CA LEU A 105 13.97 0.95 0.72
C LEU A 105 15.22 1.58 1.35
N GLU A 106 15.57 1.11 2.54
CA GLU A 106 16.87 1.33 3.17
C GLU A 106 17.49 -0.01 3.55
N GLY A 107 18.82 -0.12 3.43
CA GLY A 107 19.55 -1.34 3.74
C GLY A 107 20.59 -1.69 2.66
N PRO A 108 21.06 -2.94 2.63
CA PRO A 108 20.62 -4.06 3.47
C PRO A 108 20.94 -3.87 4.96
N VAL A 109 20.13 -4.45 5.84
CA VAL A 109 20.28 -4.42 7.30
C VAL A 109 20.63 -5.83 7.79
N SER A 110 21.56 -5.94 8.75
CA SER A 110 21.85 -7.26 9.34
C SER A 110 20.72 -7.70 10.27
N PRO A 111 20.44 -9.01 10.41
CA PRO A 111 19.42 -9.50 11.33
C PRO A 111 19.61 -9.01 12.78
N GLU A 112 20.86 -8.86 13.21
CA GLU A 112 21.24 -8.43 14.56
C GLU A 112 21.02 -6.92 14.78
N ALA A 113 20.96 -6.13 13.70
CA ALA A 113 20.69 -4.70 13.75
C ALA A 113 19.18 -4.39 13.78
N LEU A 114 18.31 -5.41 13.67
CA LEU A 114 16.87 -5.21 13.77
C LEU A 114 16.49 -4.77 15.19
N PRO A 115 15.68 -3.70 15.33
CA PRO A 115 15.23 -3.27 16.65
C PRO A 115 14.34 -4.34 17.29
N ARG A 116 14.33 -4.38 18.62
CA ARG A 116 13.47 -5.32 19.37
C ARG A 116 12.00 -5.10 18.99
N GLY A 117 11.32 -6.20 18.66
CA GLY A 117 9.93 -6.16 18.22
C GLY A 117 9.74 -5.82 16.74
N ALA A 118 10.82 -5.73 15.95
CA ALA A 118 10.72 -5.55 14.51
C ALA A 118 10.09 -6.77 13.83
N THR A 119 9.19 -6.52 12.89
CA THR A 119 8.54 -7.54 12.08
C THR A 119 9.13 -7.54 10.68
N VAL A 120 9.56 -8.72 10.21
CA VAL A 120 10.00 -8.96 8.84
C VAL A 120 8.89 -9.69 8.06
N SER A 121 8.54 -9.18 6.88
CA SER A 121 7.66 -9.86 5.91
C SER A 121 8.47 -10.45 4.77
N ARG A 122 8.12 -11.65 4.32
CA ARG A 122 8.77 -12.23 3.12
C ARG A 122 8.32 -11.50 1.87
N ARG A 123 9.28 -11.03 1.08
CA ARG A 123 9.05 -10.54 -0.28
C ARG A 123 9.26 -11.68 -1.27
N PHE A 124 8.28 -11.89 -2.15
CA PHE A 124 8.36 -12.86 -3.24
C PHE A 124 7.81 -12.28 -4.54
N GLY A 125 8.24 -12.83 -5.68
CA GLY A 125 7.80 -12.42 -7.01
C GLY A 125 6.74 -13.36 -7.55
N ILE A 126 5.87 -12.84 -8.42
CA ILE A 126 5.05 -13.66 -9.31
C ILE A 126 5.10 -13.11 -10.74
N TRP A 127 4.97 -13.99 -11.73
CA TRP A 127 4.73 -13.59 -13.11
C TRP A 127 3.25 -13.25 -13.31
N GLN A 128 2.96 -12.00 -13.69
CA GLN A 128 1.61 -11.55 -14.01
C GLN A 128 1.63 -10.74 -15.31
N GLY A 129 1.00 -11.26 -16.36
CA GLY A 129 0.98 -10.61 -17.67
C GLY A 129 2.38 -10.37 -18.25
N GLY A 130 3.29 -11.32 -18.05
CA GLY A 130 4.68 -11.24 -18.53
C GLY A 130 5.60 -10.29 -17.75
N LYS A 131 5.16 -9.77 -16.59
CA LYS A 131 5.97 -8.91 -15.72
C LYS A 131 6.10 -9.51 -14.33
N CYS A 132 7.29 -9.39 -13.73
CA CYS A 132 7.51 -9.75 -12.33
C CYS A 132 6.82 -8.71 -11.45
N ARG A 133 6.04 -9.17 -10.48
CA ARG A 133 5.37 -8.34 -9.47
C ARG A 133 5.90 -8.72 -8.08
N PRO A 134 6.60 -7.80 -7.37
CA PRO A 134 6.96 -8.04 -5.98
C PRO A 134 5.70 -7.99 -5.10
N ILE A 135 5.59 -8.96 -4.20
CA ILE A 135 4.53 -9.06 -3.19
C ILE A 135 5.20 -9.19 -1.83
N ASP A 136 4.76 -8.37 -0.89
CA ASP A 136 5.17 -8.45 0.51
C ASP A 136 4.10 -9.26 1.27
N ASN A 137 4.47 -10.39 1.89
CA ASN A 137 3.53 -11.29 2.55
C ASN A 137 3.20 -10.83 3.98
N LEU A 138 2.42 -9.76 4.10
CA LEU A 138 2.01 -9.21 5.40
C LEU A 138 1.01 -10.09 6.17
N THR A 139 0.43 -11.10 5.51
CA THR A 139 -0.38 -12.13 6.17
C THR A 139 0.50 -13.14 6.90
N GLU A 140 1.59 -13.61 6.29
CA GLU A 140 2.55 -14.52 6.94
C GLU A 140 3.27 -13.87 8.13
N SER A 141 3.52 -12.56 8.05
CA SER A 141 4.10 -11.81 9.16
C SER A 141 3.06 -11.37 10.21
N LEU A 142 1.78 -11.70 10.03
CA LEU A 142 0.63 -11.37 10.89
C LEU A 142 0.32 -9.87 11.04
N ILE A 143 0.94 -9.00 10.24
CA ILE A 143 0.66 -7.56 10.29
C ILE A 143 -0.81 -7.30 9.96
N ASN A 144 -1.33 -7.96 8.92
CA ASN A 144 -2.73 -7.82 8.51
C ASN A 144 -3.71 -8.30 9.60
N SER A 145 -3.34 -9.27 10.44
CA SER A 145 -4.18 -9.75 11.55
C SER A 145 -4.33 -8.72 12.68
N THR A 146 -3.49 -7.68 12.72
CA THR A 146 -3.66 -6.55 13.65
C THR A 146 -4.59 -5.46 13.12
N CYS A 147 -4.93 -5.50 11.83
CA CYS A 147 -5.73 -4.45 11.21
C CYS A 147 -7.20 -4.58 11.61
N SER A 148 -7.80 -3.44 11.93
CA SER A 148 -9.26 -3.31 12.07
C SER A 148 -9.76 -2.12 11.26
N SER A 149 -11.02 -2.15 10.85
CA SER A 149 -11.67 -1.06 10.10
C SER A 149 -13.14 -1.00 10.48
N CYS A 150 -13.72 0.20 10.48
CA CYS A 150 -15.17 0.41 10.57
C CYS A 150 -15.81 0.76 9.22
N GLU A 151 -15.01 0.76 8.15
CA GLU A 151 -15.43 1.11 6.81
C GLU A 151 -15.15 -0.01 5.80
N GLY A 152 -16.12 -0.25 4.93
CA GLY A 152 -16.00 -1.17 3.81
C GLY A 152 -15.64 -0.42 2.55
N ILE A 153 -14.41 -0.55 2.09
CA ILE A 153 -14.01 0.04 0.81
C ILE A 153 -14.89 -0.53 -0.30
N SER A 154 -15.50 0.36 -1.07
CA SER A 154 -16.16 0.02 -2.32
C SER A 154 -15.61 0.90 -3.43
N VAL A 155 -15.06 0.28 -4.46
CA VAL A 155 -14.68 0.94 -5.71
C VAL A 155 -15.73 0.59 -6.76
N HIS A 156 -16.19 1.57 -7.53
CA HIS A 156 -17.10 1.30 -8.65
C HIS A 156 -16.38 0.43 -9.68
N THR A 157 -16.96 -0.72 -10.02
CA THR A 157 -16.42 -1.59 -11.07
C THR A 157 -16.72 -1.02 -12.45
N ALA A 158 -16.05 -1.55 -13.47
CA ALA A 158 -16.34 -1.20 -14.87
C ALA A 158 -17.83 -1.38 -15.22
N ASP A 159 -18.49 -2.38 -14.63
CA ASP A 159 -19.92 -2.64 -14.85
C ASP A 159 -20.80 -1.51 -14.32
N VAL A 160 -20.47 -0.94 -13.16
CA VAL A 160 -21.23 0.19 -12.58
C VAL A 160 -21.08 1.42 -13.46
N ILE A 161 -19.86 1.71 -13.93
CA ILE A 161 -19.60 2.83 -14.84
C ILE A 161 -20.32 2.61 -16.17
N GLY A 162 -20.24 1.40 -16.73
CA GLY A 162 -20.92 1.03 -17.97
C GLY A 162 -22.45 1.16 -17.87
N ALA A 163 -23.04 0.70 -16.77
CA ALA A 163 -24.47 0.83 -16.52
C ALA A 163 -24.90 2.30 -16.40
N ALA A 164 -24.12 3.14 -15.70
CA ALA A 164 -24.41 4.56 -15.57
C ALA A 164 -24.33 5.30 -16.93
N LEU A 165 -23.32 4.99 -17.74
CA LEU A 165 -23.20 5.53 -19.11
C LEU A 165 -24.37 5.09 -19.99
N GLY A 166 -24.74 3.81 -19.95
CA GLY A 166 -25.88 3.27 -20.70
C GLY A 166 -27.20 3.95 -20.31
N PHE A 167 -27.44 4.12 -19.00
CA PHE A 167 -28.62 4.81 -18.48
C PHE A 167 -28.68 6.28 -18.94
N ARG A 168 -27.54 7.00 -18.87
CA ARG A 168 -27.45 8.38 -19.35
C ARG A 168 -27.74 8.50 -20.85
N MET A 169 -27.17 7.60 -21.65
CA MET A 169 -27.39 7.58 -23.10
C MET A 169 -28.86 7.31 -23.45
N ASP A 170 -29.54 6.44 -22.69
CA ASP A 170 -30.98 6.17 -22.87
C ASP A 170 -31.84 7.40 -22.54
N LEU A 171 -31.56 8.06 -21.41
CA LEU A 171 -32.25 9.30 -21.04
C LEU A 171 -32.03 10.42 -22.08
N GLY A 172 -30.79 10.60 -22.54
CA GLY A 172 -30.46 11.55 -23.60
C GLY A 172 -31.25 11.28 -24.86
N ARG A 173 -31.30 10.01 -25.30
CA ARG A 173 -32.08 9.59 -26.48
C ARG A 173 -33.58 9.92 -26.33
N ARG A 174 -34.17 9.63 -25.17
CA ARG A 174 -35.59 9.93 -24.89
C ARG A 174 -35.88 11.44 -24.88
N ALA A 175 -34.90 12.25 -24.46
CA ALA A 175 -34.99 13.71 -24.47
C ALA A 175 -34.64 14.34 -25.83
N GLY A 176 -34.31 13.54 -26.86
CA GLY A 176 -33.86 14.04 -28.16
C GLY A 176 -32.45 14.64 -28.14
N ILE A 177 -31.68 14.41 -27.07
CA ILE A 177 -30.31 14.90 -26.90
C ILE A 177 -29.34 13.81 -27.41
N SER A 178 -28.53 14.17 -28.39
CA SER A 178 -27.41 13.34 -28.85
C SER A 178 -26.12 13.84 -28.20
N GLU A 179 -25.52 13.02 -27.34
CA GLU A 179 -24.27 13.34 -26.65
C GLU A 179 -23.08 12.60 -27.24
N ASN A 180 -21.98 13.30 -27.49
CA ASN A 180 -20.71 12.70 -27.86
C ASN A 180 -19.86 12.48 -26.60
N LEU A 181 -20.17 11.41 -25.86
CA LEU A 181 -19.46 11.03 -24.65
C LEU A 181 -18.03 10.59 -24.97
N LYS A 182 -17.05 11.24 -24.34
CA LYS A 182 -15.64 10.86 -24.37
C LYS A 182 -15.24 10.35 -22.99
N ALA A 183 -14.59 9.20 -22.95
CA ALA A 183 -14.04 8.63 -21.72
C ALA A 183 -12.52 8.61 -21.80
N GLN A 184 -11.88 8.81 -20.65
CA GLN A 184 -10.43 8.69 -20.50
C GLN A 184 -10.11 7.91 -19.23
N CYS A 185 -9.22 6.94 -19.35
CA CYS A 185 -8.73 6.16 -18.21
C CYS A 185 -7.36 6.68 -17.78
N TRP A 186 -7.21 6.96 -16.48
CA TRP A 186 -5.95 7.41 -15.89
C TRP A 186 -5.36 6.29 -15.04
N ASP A 187 -4.20 5.76 -15.44
CA ASP A 187 -3.45 4.78 -14.65
C ASP A 187 -2.52 5.49 -13.66
N LEU A 188 -2.78 5.31 -12.37
CA LEU A 188 -1.91 5.85 -11.32
C LEU A 188 -0.68 4.96 -11.17
N ARG A 189 0.42 5.38 -11.80
CA ARG A 189 1.71 4.69 -11.72
C ARG A 189 2.12 4.47 -10.26
N LYS A 190 2.35 3.19 -9.92
CA LYS A 190 2.88 2.75 -8.62
C LYS A 190 2.14 3.37 -7.43
N ALA A 191 0.82 3.43 -7.55
CA ALA A 191 -0.18 3.81 -6.55
C ALA A 191 0.29 3.85 -5.08
N TYR A 192 0.57 2.69 -4.47
CA TYR A 192 0.93 2.59 -3.05
C TYR A 192 2.28 3.26 -2.73
N LYS A 193 3.23 3.21 -3.67
CA LYS A 193 4.58 3.78 -3.51
C LYS A 193 4.60 5.31 -3.51
N GLN A 194 3.44 5.94 -3.76
CA GLN A 194 3.25 7.37 -3.64
C GLN A 194 2.98 7.82 -2.20
N LEU A 195 2.71 6.88 -1.29
CA LEU A 195 2.47 7.12 0.13
C LEU A 195 3.54 6.41 0.95
N PHE A 196 3.73 6.84 2.20
CA PHE A 196 4.81 6.37 3.06
C PHE A 196 4.32 5.79 4.38
N VAL A 197 5.11 4.88 4.92
CA VAL A 197 4.91 4.26 6.23
C VAL A 197 5.19 5.32 7.30
N SER A 198 4.32 5.43 8.30
CA SER A 198 4.53 6.33 9.43
C SER A 198 5.82 6.00 10.18
N ALA A 199 6.44 7.00 10.82
CA ALA A 199 7.65 6.76 11.62
C ALA A 199 7.42 5.72 12.75
N SER A 200 6.21 5.69 13.33
CA SER A 200 5.80 4.76 14.39
C SER A 200 5.61 3.31 13.91
N SER A 201 5.42 3.10 12.61
CA SER A 201 5.18 1.78 12.02
C SER A 201 6.38 1.23 11.25
N LEU A 202 7.51 1.95 11.20
CA LEU A 202 8.72 1.49 10.52
C LEU A 202 9.25 0.17 11.09
N CYS A 203 9.07 -0.08 12.40
CA CYS A 203 9.44 -1.35 13.01
C CYS A 203 8.69 -2.55 12.42
N ASP A 204 7.52 -2.34 11.83
CA ASP A 204 6.67 -3.37 11.24
C ASP A 204 6.79 -3.41 9.71
N SER A 205 7.84 -2.81 9.14
CA SER A 205 7.98 -2.62 7.69
C SER A 205 9.23 -3.24 7.07
N TYR A 206 9.93 -4.11 7.80
CA TYR A 206 11.08 -4.81 7.24
C TYR A 206 10.63 -5.89 6.25
N ILE A 207 11.39 -6.07 5.19
CA ILE A 207 11.17 -7.12 4.18
C ILE A 207 12.41 -8.00 4.05
N GLY A 208 12.19 -9.31 3.93
CA GLY A 208 13.22 -10.29 3.60
C GLY A 208 13.08 -10.74 2.15
N VAL A 209 14.13 -10.60 1.34
CA VAL A 209 14.14 -10.97 -0.09
C VAL A 209 15.30 -11.91 -0.38
N TRP A 210 15.10 -12.88 -1.28
CA TRP A 210 16.18 -13.76 -1.72
C TRP A 210 17.13 -13.02 -2.65
N ASN A 211 18.44 -13.05 -2.37
CA ASN A 211 19.47 -12.57 -3.29
C ASN A 211 20.03 -13.77 -4.10
N PRO A 212 19.74 -13.85 -5.41
CA PRO A 212 20.20 -14.96 -6.24
C PRO A 212 21.72 -14.97 -6.50
N SER A 213 22.40 -13.82 -6.36
CA SER A 213 23.85 -13.71 -6.56
C SER A 213 24.64 -14.24 -5.36
N THR A 214 24.17 -13.98 -4.14
CA THR A 214 24.85 -14.41 -2.91
C THR A 214 24.29 -15.70 -2.34
N GLY A 215 23.09 -16.12 -2.77
CA GLY A 215 22.42 -17.32 -2.28
C GLY A 215 21.96 -17.20 -0.82
N VAL A 216 21.72 -15.98 -0.34
CA VAL A 216 21.23 -15.74 1.03
C VAL A 216 20.12 -14.66 1.04
N PRO A 217 19.23 -14.68 2.05
CA PRO A 217 18.26 -13.60 2.25
C PRO A 217 18.93 -12.27 2.60
N GLU A 218 18.40 -11.18 2.06
CA GLU A 218 18.72 -9.81 2.44
C GLU A 218 17.51 -9.14 3.11
N ILE A 219 17.78 -8.24 4.05
CA ILE A 219 16.74 -7.51 4.79
C ILE A 219 16.80 -6.04 4.42
N TYR A 220 15.64 -5.46 4.09
CA TYR A 220 15.52 -4.03 3.80
C TYR A 220 14.37 -3.42 4.62
N LEU A 221 14.52 -2.17 5.03
CA LEU A 221 13.45 -1.38 5.63
C LEU A 221 12.60 -0.75 4.52
N GLN A 222 11.28 -0.97 4.53
CA GLN A 222 10.35 -0.37 3.57
C GLN A 222 9.84 0.99 4.07
N LEU A 223 10.14 2.06 3.33
CA LEU A 223 9.72 3.42 3.68
C LEU A 223 8.36 3.81 3.08
N VAL A 224 7.97 3.14 2.00
CA VAL A 224 6.73 3.37 1.23
C VAL A 224 5.67 2.32 1.54
N LEU A 225 4.40 2.61 1.26
CA LEU A 225 3.36 1.61 1.51
C LEU A 225 3.58 0.34 0.68
N PRO A 226 3.63 -0.85 1.31
CA PRO A 226 3.87 -2.11 0.63
C PRO A 226 2.61 -2.61 -0.09
N PHE A 227 2.81 -3.41 -1.12
CA PHE A 227 1.74 -4.14 -1.77
C PHE A 227 1.43 -5.40 -0.95
N GLY A 228 0.16 -5.60 -0.57
CA GLY A 228 -0.27 -6.72 0.26
C GLY A 228 -0.72 -6.35 1.69
N ALA A 229 -0.58 -5.09 2.09
CA ALA A 229 -1.10 -4.62 3.38
C ALA A 229 -2.56 -4.15 3.29
N CYS A 230 -3.38 -4.57 4.26
CA CYS A 230 -4.76 -4.10 4.39
C CYS A 230 -4.84 -2.57 4.55
N ALA A 231 -3.92 -1.99 5.33
CA ALA A 231 -3.81 -0.55 5.52
C ALA A 231 -3.48 0.19 4.20
N SER A 232 -2.53 -0.33 3.40
CA SER A 232 -2.15 0.29 2.11
C SER A 232 -3.34 0.46 1.16
N VAL A 233 -4.20 -0.57 1.07
CA VAL A 233 -5.37 -0.57 0.19
C VAL A 233 -6.38 0.50 0.63
N ASN A 234 -6.72 0.53 1.92
CA ASN A 234 -7.62 1.53 2.49
C ASN A 234 -7.12 2.95 2.24
N CYS A 235 -5.85 3.20 2.56
CA CYS A 235 -5.28 4.54 2.51
C CYS A 235 -5.15 5.05 1.08
N PHE A 236 -4.73 4.19 0.15
CA PHE A 236 -4.63 4.57 -1.26
C PHE A 236 -6.00 4.85 -1.88
N ILE A 237 -7.01 4.02 -1.60
CA ILE A 237 -8.34 4.21 -2.21
C ILE A 237 -9.00 5.49 -1.69
N ARG A 238 -8.79 5.87 -0.43
CA ARG A 238 -9.21 7.18 0.11
C ARG A 238 -8.61 8.34 -0.68
N ALA A 239 -7.30 8.30 -0.92
CA ALA A 239 -6.62 9.33 -1.70
C ALA A 239 -7.07 9.35 -3.17
N ALA A 240 -7.25 8.18 -3.78
CA ALA A 240 -7.67 8.05 -5.18
C ALA A 240 -9.10 8.57 -5.41
N LEU A 241 -10.02 8.34 -4.46
CA LEU A 241 -11.42 8.74 -4.58
C LEU A 241 -11.57 10.27 -4.68
N VAL A 242 -10.77 11.01 -3.90
CA VAL A 242 -10.75 12.48 -3.98
C VAL A 242 -10.31 12.96 -5.37
N LEU A 243 -9.34 12.28 -5.98
CA LEU A 243 -8.85 12.65 -7.31
C LEU A 243 -9.86 12.35 -8.43
N SER A 244 -10.89 11.57 -8.14
CA SER A 244 -11.99 11.26 -9.06
C SER A 244 -13.25 12.11 -8.86
N SER A 245 -13.24 13.00 -7.86
CA SER A 245 -14.35 13.90 -7.52
C SER A 245 -14.21 15.23 -8.27
#